data_AF-A0AAP2KS82-F1
#
_entry.id   AF-A0AAP2KS82-F1
#
_cell.length_a   1.000
_cell.length_b   1.000
_cell.length_c   1.000
_cell.angle_alpha   90.00
_cell.angle_beta   90.00
_cell.angle_gamma   90.00
#
_symmetry.space_group_name_H-M   'P 1'
#
loop_
_entity.id
_entity.type
_entity.pdbx_description
1 polymer ?
#
loop_
_entity_poly.entity_id
_entity_poly.type
_entity_poly.pdbx_seq_one_letter_code
_entity_poly.pdbx_strand_id
1 'polypeptide(L)' 'MTQRKSVITRVYVPTHVRDLPNGERETIPGHYRTPDSGQASGGSDDKPRDA' A
#
# COMPACT_ATOMS: atom_id res chain seq x y z
N MET A 1 -17.71 3.40 -34.57
CA MET A 1 -16.44 3.04 -33.91
C MET A 1 -16.70 2.91 -32.42
N THR A 2 -16.65 1.71 -31.85
CA THR A 2 -16.90 1.48 -30.43
C THR A 2 -15.60 1.73 -29.66
N GLN A 3 -15.48 2.90 -29.03
CA GLN A 3 -14.33 3.21 -28.17
C GLN A 3 -14.30 2.22 -27.00
N ARG A 4 -13.19 1.50 -26.85
CA ARG A 4 -12.96 0.62 -25.69
C ARG A 4 -12.78 1.51 -24.46
N LYS A 5 -13.67 1.38 -23.49
CA LYS A 5 -13.55 2.05 -22.19
C LYS A 5 -12.79 1.14 -21.24
N SER A 6 -11.72 1.65 -20.63
CA SER A 6 -11.00 0.96 -19.56
C SER A 6 -11.66 1.30 -18.22
N VAL A 7 -11.96 0.27 -17.43
CA VAL A 7 -12.49 0.43 -16.06
C VAL A 7 -11.39 0.06 -15.10
N ILE A 8 -11.04 0.98 -14.19
CA ILE A 8 -10.05 0.74 -13.14
C ILE A 8 -10.79 0.47 -11.83
N THR A 9 -10.71 -0.77 -11.34
CA THR A 9 -11.28 -1.15 -10.05
C THR A 9 -10.28 -0.86 -8.94
N ARG A 10 -10.70 -0.11 -7.91
CA ARG A 10 -9.87 0.25 -6.74
C ARG A 10 -10.55 -0.28 -5.48
N VAL A 11 -9.76 -0.85 -4.56
CA VAL A 11 -10.25 -1.32 -3.26
C VAL A 11 -9.76 -0.37 -2.18
N TYR A 12 -10.68 0.21 -1.41
CA TYR A 12 -10.35 1.06 -0.27
C TYR A 12 -10.09 0.21 0.97
N VAL A 13 -8.97 0.47 1.63
CA VAL A 13 -8.62 -0.08 2.95
C VAL A 13 -8.90 1.02 3.98
N PRO A 14 -9.78 0.77 4.97
CA PRO A 14 -10.07 1.76 5.99
C PRO A 14 -8.92 1.91 6.99
N THR A 15 -8.96 3.02 7.72
CA THR A 15 -8.07 3.26 8.86
C THR A 15 -8.22 2.14 9.88
N HIS A 16 -7.11 1.64 10.40
CA HIS A 16 -7.09 0.61 11.42
C HIS A 16 -5.89 0.77 12.35
N VAL A 17 -5.96 0.14 13.52
CA VAL A 17 -4.87 0.12 14.49
C VAL A 17 -4.23 -1.26 14.47
N ARG A 18 -2.91 -1.33 14.43
CA ARG A 18 -2.15 -2.57 14.62
C ARG A 18 -1.25 -2.48 15.84
N ASP A 19 -1.07 -3.61 16.50
CA ASP A 19 -0.10 -3.73 17.59
C ASP A 19 1.26 -4.09 16.98
N LEU A 20 2.29 -3.36 17.39
CA LEU A 20 3.66 -3.59 16.96
C LEU A 20 4.36 -4.60 17.89
N PRO A 21 5.40 -5.30 17.41
CA PRO A 21 6.13 -6.28 18.24
C PRO A 21 6.79 -5.69 19.49
N ASN A 22 7.06 -4.38 19.49
CA ASN A 22 7.60 -3.63 20.63
C ASN A 22 6.53 -3.28 21.68
N GLY A 23 5.26 -3.64 21.47
CA GLY A 23 4.14 -3.34 22.36
C GLY A 23 3.48 -1.98 22.12
N GLU A 24 3.97 -1.19 21.15
CA GLU A 24 3.33 0.07 20.75
C GLU A 24 2.12 -0.17 19.84
N ARG A 25 1.20 0.80 19.82
CA ARG A 25 0.02 0.76 18.95
C ARG A 25 0.19 1.78 17.83
N GLU A 26 0.16 1.31 16.59
CA GLU A 26 0.30 2.16 15.42
C GLU A 26 -1.05 2.32 14.72
N THR A 27 -1.45 3.57 14.47
CA THR A 27 -2.65 3.88 13.69
C THR A 27 -2.27 4.03 12.22
N ILE A 28 -2.80 3.15 11.38
CA ILE A 28 -2.58 3.14 9.93
C ILE A 28 -3.73 3.89 9.25
N PRO A 29 -3.47 5.01 8.55
CA PRO A 29 -4.48 5.72 7.79
C PRO A 29 -5.06 4.89 6.63
N GLY A 30 -6.35 5.09 6.35
CA GLY A 30 -6.99 4.44 5.21
C GLY A 30 -6.40 4.85 3.87
N HIS A 31 -6.26 3.90 2.96
CA HIS A 31 -5.64 4.09 1.65
C HIS A 31 -6.26 3.15 0.60
N TYR A 32 -6.08 3.45 -0.69
CA TYR A 32 -6.46 2.53 -1.76
C TYR A 32 -5.35 1.51 -1.99
N ARG A 33 -5.72 0.23 -2.19
CA ARG A 33 -4.76 -0.79 -2.63
C ARG A 33 -4.22 -0.44 -4.01
N THR A 34 -2.92 -0.58 -4.20
CA THR A 34 -2.32 -0.62 -5.52
C THR A 34 -2.70 -1.95 -6.19
N PRO A 35 -3.24 -1.95 -7.42
CA PRO A 35 -3.69 -3.17 -8.10
C PRO A 35 -2.56 -4.18 -8.36
N ASP A 36 -1.32 -3.72 -8.27
CA ASP A 36 -0.04 -4.43 -8.35
C ASP A 36 0.32 -5.17 -7.04
N SER A 37 -0.45 -4.97 -5.95
CA SER A 37 -0.26 -5.65 -4.66
C SER A 37 -0.69 -7.14 -4.65
N GLY A 38 -0.59 -7.81 -5.79
CA GLY A 38 -0.39 -9.27 -5.87
C GLY A 38 1.08 -9.66 -5.67
N GLN A 39 2.00 -8.69 -5.62
CA GLN A 39 3.38 -8.88 -5.23
C GLN A 39 3.74 -7.87 -4.14
N ALA A 40 4.18 -8.43 -3.01
CA ALA A 40 4.85 -7.82 -1.87
C ALA A 40 5.01 -6.28 -1.90
N SER A 41 4.26 -5.62 -1.02
CA SER A 41 4.68 -4.37 -0.40
C SER A 41 6.19 -4.38 -0.11
N GLY A 42 6.90 -3.41 -0.69
CA GLY A 42 8.35 -3.23 -0.66
C GLY A 42 8.96 -3.39 0.74
N GLY A 43 10.18 -3.92 0.84
CA GLY A 43 11.30 -3.44 0.04
C GLY A 43 11.68 -2.08 0.60
N SER A 44 12.34 -2.08 1.75
CA SER A 44 13.03 -0.93 2.30
C SER A 44 14.01 -0.40 1.24
N ASP A 45 13.69 0.74 0.64
CA ASP A 45 14.65 1.57 -0.11
C ASP A 45 15.71 2.11 0.86
N ASP A 46 16.56 1.22 1.38
CA ASP A 46 17.79 1.54 2.08
C ASP A 46 18.85 1.83 1.00
N LYS A 47 18.88 3.07 0.53
CA LYS A 47 19.93 3.53 -0.38
C LYS A 47 21.18 3.82 0.46
N PRO A 48 22.32 3.10 0.28
CA PRO A 48 23.54 3.49 0.96
C PRO A 48 23.93 4.89 0.48
N ARG A 49 24.14 5.80 1.44
CA ARG A 49 24.84 7.06 1.16
C ARG A 49 26.30 6.70 0.96
N ASP A 50 26.76 6.75 -0.28
CA ASP A 50 28.18 6.65 -0.60
C ASP A 50 28.97 7.71 0.20
N ALA A 51 30.08 7.27 0.79
CA ALA A 51 31.04 8.06 1.57
C ALA A 51 32.32 8.30 0.78
#